data_AF-A0A231QZH9-F1
#
_entry.id   AF-A0A231QZH9-F1
#
_cell.length_a   1.000
_cell.length_b   1.000
_cell.length_c   1.000
_cell.angle_alpha   90.00
_cell.angle_beta   90.00
_cell.angle_gamma   90.00
#
_symmetry.space_group_name_H-M   'P 1'
#
loop_
_entity.id
_entity.type
_entity.pdbx_description
1 polymer ?
#
loop_
_entity_poly.entity_id
_entity_poly.type
_entity_poly.pdbx_seq_one_letter_code
_entity_poly.pdbx_strand_id
1 'polypeptide(L)'
;MINKILQTRTPVSNQFGISDNQGIFMFYALNVFQDSIYLFEDEGAIIVYQSEGNVLHLYDVVSKSKIDLVRLLSHISNRDTEIIQFYFTPDRFTENVNYELKSQGDLLFIKSKNKLNLSFAFCAPMLSHA
;
A
#
# COMPACT_ATOMS: atom_id res chain seq x y z
N MET A 1 -13.20 -13.52 8.12
CA MET A 1 -13.38 -12.68 6.92
C MET A 1 -12.04 -12.18 6.39
N ILE A 2 -11.24 -11.48 7.21
CA ILE A 2 -9.92 -10.93 6.86
C ILE A 2 -8.96 -11.98 6.25
N ASN A 3 -8.78 -13.14 6.90
CA ASN A 3 -7.88 -14.20 6.40
C ASN A 3 -8.21 -14.67 4.98
N LYS A 4 -9.49 -14.71 4.59
CA LYS A 4 -9.91 -15.14 3.25
C LYS A 4 -9.56 -14.11 2.18
N ILE A 5 -9.69 -12.81 2.51
CA ILE A 5 -9.30 -11.72 1.62
C ILE A 5 -7.78 -11.75 1.42
N LEU A 6 -7.00 -11.94 2.50
CA LEU A 6 -5.54 -12.03 2.43
C LEU A 6 -5.03 -13.22 1.61
N GLN A 7 -5.67 -14.38 1.72
CA GLN A 7 -5.31 -15.56 0.92
C GLN A 7 -5.60 -15.39 -0.58
N THR A 8 -6.52 -14.50 -0.94
CA THR A 8 -6.91 -14.25 -2.32
C THR A 8 -6.46 -12.89 -2.82
N ARG A 9 -5.63 -12.18 -2.05
CA ARG A 9 -5.20 -10.83 -2.39
C ARG A 9 -4.44 -10.82 -3.70
N THR A 10 -4.63 -9.77 -4.47
CA THR A 10 -3.70 -9.39 -5.53
C THR A 10 -2.64 -8.44 -4.97
N PRO A 11 -1.46 -8.32 -5.61
CA PRO A 11 -0.53 -7.25 -5.29
C PRO A 11 -1.24 -5.90 -5.36
N VAL A 12 -0.92 -4.99 -4.43
CA VAL A 12 -1.55 -3.66 -4.32
C VAL A 12 -1.34 -2.79 -5.58
N SER A 13 -0.38 -3.16 -6.42
CA SER A 13 0.03 -2.43 -7.61
C SER A 13 0.51 -3.37 -8.71
N ASN A 14 0.19 -3.02 -9.95
CA ASN A 14 0.72 -3.68 -11.14
C ASN A 14 2.14 -3.20 -11.49
N GLN A 15 2.56 -2.03 -11.01
CA GLN A 15 3.92 -1.52 -11.23
C GLN A 15 4.95 -2.17 -10.32
N PHE A 16 4.66 -2.18 -9.01
CA PHE A 16 5.50 -2.83 -8.02
C PHE A 16 4.68 -3.27 -6.81
N GLY A 17 4.56 -4.57 -6.62
CA GLY A 17 3.83 -5.16 -5.50
C GLY A 17 4.41 -6.51 -5.12
N ILE A 18 4.00 -6.99 -3.95
CA ILE A 18 4.47 -8.25 -3.39
C ILE A 18 3.31 -9.23 -3.27
N SER A 19 3.54 -10.45 -3.70
CA SER A 19 2.65 -11.60 -3.52
C SER A 19 3.09 -12.44 -2.32
N ASP A 20 2.20 -13.30 -1.82
CA ASP A 20 2.51 -14.29 -0.78
C ASP A 20 3.11 -13.72 0.52
N ASN A 21 2.74 -12.49 0.87
CA ASN A 21 3.20 -11.81 2.09
C ASN A 21 2.20 -11.87 3.25
N GLN A 22 1.25 -12.82 3.26
CA GLN A 22 0.14 -12.79 4.24
C GLN A 22 0.64 -12.84 5.69
N GLY A 23 1.71 -13.60 5.95
CA GLY A 23 2.31 -13.68 7.29
C GLY A 23 2.91 -12.34 7.76
N ILE A 24 3.68 -11.68 6.89
CA ILE A 24 4.28 -10.37 7.18
C ILE A 24 3.19 -9.30 7.32
N PHE A 25 2.22 -9.29 6.40
CA PHE A 25 1.07 -8.40 6.50
C PHE A 25 0.38 -8.56 7.86
N MET A 26 0.10 -9.80 8.27
CA MET A 26 -0.59 -10.07 9.54
C MET A 26 0.23 -9.59 10.75
N PHE A 27 1.56 -9.74 10.70
CA PHE A 27 2.44 -9.23 11.74
C PHE A 27 2.30 -7.71 11.90
N TYR A 28 2.41 -6.94 10.81
CA TYR A 28 2.27 -5.47 10.88
C TYR A 28 0.84 -5.05 11.23
N ALA A 29 -0.15 -5.70 10.63
CA ALA A 29 -1.55 -5.43 10.89
C ALA A 29 -1.89 -5.56 12.38
N LEU A 30 -1.41 -6.63 13.04
CA LEU A 30 -1.73 -6.88 14.45
C LEU A 30 -0.84 -6.13 15.44
N ASN A 31 0.42 -5.84 15.09
CA ASN A 31 1.39 -5.29 16.07
C ASN A 31 1.71 -3.80 15.85
N VAL A 32 1.46 -3.26 14.66
CA VAL A 32 1.87 -1.89 14.29
C VAL A 32 0.67 -1.03 13.88
N PHE A 33 -0.26 -1.59 13.12
CA PHE A 33 -1.38 -0.85 12.51
C PHE A 33 -2.76 -1.30 13.02
N GLN A 34 -2.84 -1.82 14.24
CA GLN A 34 -4.06 -2.45 14.78
C GLN A 34 -5.29 -1.51 14.75
N ASP A 35 -5.09 -0.21 14.92
CA ASP A 35 -6.14 0.82 14.95
C ASP A 35 -6.36 1.49 13.59
N SER A 36 -5.67 1.01 12.54
CA SER A 36 -5.63 1.60 11.20
C SER A 36 -6.17 0.66 10.13
N ILE A 37 -6.90 -0.39 10.51
CA ILE A 37 -7.44 -1.41 9.60
C ILE A 37 -8.95 -1.26 9.50
N TYR A 38 -9.43 -1.04 8.28
CA TYR A 38 -10.84 -0.81 8.00
C TYR A 38 -11.34 -1.74 6.90
N LEU A 39 -12.60 -2.15 6.99
CA LEU A 39 -13.27 -2.90 5.93
C LEU A 39 -14.01 -1.93 5.02
N PHE A 40 -13.68 -1.93 3.73
CA PHE A 40 -14.44 -1.24 2.69
C PHE A 40 -15.43 -2.23 2.07
N GLU A 41 -16.61 -2.31 2.68
CA GLU A 41 -17.62 -3.33 2.38
C GLU A 41 -18.06 -3.32 0.91
N ASP A 42 -18.25 -2.13 0.34
CA ASP A 42 -18.68 -1.91 -1.05
C ASP A 42 -17.86 -2.69 -2.08
N GLU A 43 -16.56 -2.87 -1.81
CA GLU A 43 -15.64 -3.54 -2.72
C GLU A 43 -14.96 -4.77 -2.11
N GLY A 44 -15.41 -5.19 -0.91
CA GLY A 44 -14.88 -6.35 -0.21
C GLY A 44 -13.36 -6.26 0.03
N ALA A 45 -12.88 -5.07 0.39
CA ALA A 45 -11.46 -4.78 0.56
C ALA A 45 -11.11 -4.44 2.02
N ILE A 46 -9.88 -4.73 2.41
CA ILE A 46 -9.30 -4.24 3.66
C ILE A 46 -8.40 -3.06 3.31
N ILE A 47 -8.63 -1.93 3.96
CA ILE A 47 -7.85 -0.71 3.77
C ILE A 47 -7.05 -0.48 5.05
N VAL A 48 -5.73 -0.33 4.90
CA VAL A 48 -4.86 0.04 6.02
C VAL A 48 -4.47 1.49 5.84
N TYR A 49 -5.04 2.38 6.65
CA TYR A 49 -4.81 3.82 6.52
C TYR A 49 -4.94 4.54 7.86
N GLN A 50 -4.37 5.73 7.94
CA GLN A 50 -4.48 6.62 9.09
C GLN A 50 -4.53 8.07 8.62
N SER A 51 -5.27 8.93 9.33
CA SER A 51 -5.25 10.38 9.11
C SER A 51 -4.53 11.06 10.27
N GLU A 52 -3.51 11.84 9.97
CA GLU A 52 -2.74 12.64 10.93
C GLU A 52 -2.68 14.10 10.46
N GLY A 53 -3.38 15.00 11.16
CA GLY A 53 -3.51 16.39 10.72
C GLY A 53 -4.19 16.49 9.35
N ASN A 54 -3.50 17.08 8.38
CA ASN A 54 -3.96 17.23 6.99
C ASN A 54 -3.44 16.12 6.05
N VAL A 55 -2.75 15.10 6.58
CA VAL A 55 -2.16 14.00 5.80
C VAL A 55 -2.96 12.72 5.99
N LEU A 56 -3.36 12.12 4.87
CA LEU A 56 -3.89 10.76 4.83
C LEU A 56 -2.79 9.79 4.43
N HIS A 57 -2.39 8.93 5.35
CA HIS A 57 -1.41 7.88 5.16
C HIS A 57 -2.11 6.61 4.69
N LEU A 58 -1.90 6.21 3.44
CA LEU A 58 -2.44 4.97 2.87
C LEU A 58 -1.34 3.90 2.78
N TYR A 59 -1.44 2.91 3.65
CA TYR A 59 -0.39 1.90 3.84
C TYR A 59 -0.57 0.66 2.94
N ASP A 60 -1.78 0.13 2.81
CA ASP A 60 -2.10 -1.00 1.94
C ASP A 60 -3.59 -1.01 1.55
N VAL A 61 -3.90 -1.63 0.41
CA VAL A 61 -5.25 -1.94 -0.06
C VAL A 61 -5.26 -3.42 -0.42
N VAL A 62 -5.91 -4.22 0.41
CA VAL A 62 -5.96 -5.68 0.26
C VAL A 62 -7.33 -6.09 -0.30
N SER A 63 -7.31 -6.61 -1.52
CA SER A 63 -8.50 -7.05 -2.21
C SER A 63 -8.18 -8.17 -3.19
N LYS A 64 -9.20 -8.96 -3.53
CA LYS A 64 -9.10 -10.01 -4.55
C LYS A 64 -9.00 -9.45 -5.98
N SER A 65 -9.48 -8.23 -6.18
CA SER A 65 -9.49 -7.53 -7.47
C SER A 65 -9.06 -6.09 -7.28
N LYS A 66 -8.59 -5.45 -8.35
CA LYS A 66 -8.25 -4.04 -8.30
C LYS A 66 -9.42 -3.19 -7.80
N ILE A 67 -9.08 -2.26 -6.91
CA ILE A 67 -9.96 -1.25 -6.34
C ILE A 67 -9.80 0.04 -7.13
N ASP A 68 -10.90 0.77 -7.34
CA ASP A 68 -10.81 2.12 -7.88
C ASP A 68 -10.23 3.05 -6.81
N LEU A 69 -8.93 3.36 -6.93
CA LEU A 69 -8.24 4.25 -6.01
C LEU A 69 -8.89 5.64 -5.91
N VAL A 70 -9.49 6.18 -6.98
CA VAL A 70 -10.15 7.49 -6.89
C VAL A 70 -11.38 7.40 -6.01
N ARG A 71 -12.21 6.36 -6.20
CA ARG A 71 -13.38 6.12 -5.37
C ARG A 71 -12.98 5.87 -3.92
N LEU A 72 -12.00 5.00 -3.68
CA LEU A 72 -11.49 4.73 -2.33
C LEU A 72 -11.04 6.02 -1.66
N LEU A 73 -10.16 6.80 -2.31
CA LEU A 73 -9.63 8.04 -1.74
C LEU A 73 -10.75 9.04 -1.44
N SER A 74 -11.74 9.17 -2.33
CA SER A 74 -12.90 10.03 -2.08
C SER A 74 -13.74 9.59 -0.86
N HIS A 75 -13.71 8.30 -0.52
CA HIS A 75 -14.43 7.74 0.62
C HIS A 75 -13.68 7.93 1.94
N ILE A 76 -12.35 7.81 1.94
CA ILE A 76 -11.53 7.86 3.16
C ILE A 76 -10.96 9.26 3.45
N SER A 77 -10.87 10.13 2.44
CA SER A 77 -10.47 11.53 2.64
C SER A 77 -11.58 12.35 3.30
N ASN A 78 -11.20 13.38 4.06
CA ASN A 78 -12.11 14.34 4.66
C ASN A 78 -11.82 15.77 4.16
N ARG A 79 -12.57 16.76 4.65
CA ARG A 79 -12.44 18.16 4.23
C ARG A 79 -11.09 18.79 4.58
N ASP A 80 -10.39 18.24 5.57
CA ASP A 80 -9.11 18.73 6.05
C ASP A 80 -7.93 18.00 5.39
N THR A 81 -8.20 17.01 4.53
CA THR A 81 -7.17 16.23 3.83
C THR A 81 -6.58 17.06 2.69
N GLU A 82 -5.31 17.43 2.82
CA GLU A 82 -4.56 18.17 1.81
C GLU A 82 -3.52 17.31 1.09
N ILE A 83 -2.99 16.30 1.78
CA ILE A 83 -1.92 15.43 1.29
C ILE A 83 -2.33 13.97 1.43
N ILE A 84 -2.08 13.18 0.38
CA ILE A 84 -2.22 11.72 0.42
C ILE A 84 -0.82 11.13 0.27
N GLN A 85 -0.36 10.42 1.30
CA GLN A 85 0.92 9.73 1.29
C GLN A 85 0.71 8.23 1.07
N PHE A 86 1.22 7.73 -0.05
CA PHE A 86 1.23 6.31 -0.36
C PHE A 86 2.51 5.66 0.18
N TYR A 87 2.35 4.53 0.88
CA TYR A 87 3.48 3.70 1.32
C TYR A 87 3.65 2.44 0.46
N PHE A 88 3.24 2.55 -0.79
CA PHE A 88 3.43 1.60 -1.88
C PHE A 88 3.47 2.39 -3.20
N THR A 89 3.75 1.73 -4.32
CA THR A 89 3.76 2.37 -5.64
C THR A 89 2.34 2.37 -6.22
N PRO A 90 1.58 3.48 -6.26
CA PRO A 90 0.22 3.45 -6.79
C PRO A 90 0.19 3.28 -8.32
N ASP A 91 -0.83 2.58 -8.82
CA ASP A 91 -1.04 2.40 -10.27
C ASP A 91 -1.57 3.65 -10.99
N ARG A 92 -1.97 4.66 -10.22
CA ARG A 92 -2.43 5.97 -10.71
C ARG A 92 -1.61 7.07 -10.05
N PHE A 93 -1.73 8.27 -10.59
CA PHE A 93 -1.09 9.49 -10.09
C PHE A 93 0.44 9.54 -10.28
N THR A 94 1.05 8.56 -10.95
CA THR A 94 2.50 8.44 -11.13
C THR A 94 3.18 9.65 -11.76
N GLU A 95 2.46 10.46 -12.55
CA GLU A 95 3.01 11.66 -13.19
C GLU A 95 3.03 12.90 -12.27
N ASN A 96 2.26 12.88 -11.17
CA ASN A 96 2.07 14.02 -10.25
C ASN A 96 2.41 13.67 -8.79
N VAL A 97 3.32 12.72 -8.59
CA VAL A 97 3.73 12.27 -7.24
C VAL A 97 5.12 12.79 -6.94
N ASN A 98 5.27 13.38 -5.75
CA ASN A 98 6.58 13.62 -5.16
C ASN A 98 7.07 12.33 -4.50
N TYR A 99 8.34 12.00 -4.68
CA TYR A 99 8.95 10.83 -4.05
C TYR A 99 9.93 11.29 -2.99
N GLU A 100 9.87 10.65 -1.82
CA GLU A 100 10.87 10.82 -0.78
C GLU A 100 11.85 9.66 -0.82
N LEU A 101 13.15 9.97 -0.86
CA LEU A 101 14.17 8.94 -0.75
C LEU A 101 14.21 8.43 0.70
N LYS A 102 13.95 7.12 0.87
CA LYS A 102 14.09 6.43 2.16
C LYS A 102 15.55 6.52 2.64
N SER A 103 15.71 6.66 3.96
CA SER A 103 17.03 6.64 4.61
C SER A 103 17.75 5.29 4.43
N GLN A 104 19.08 5.25 4.57
CA GLN A 104 19.91 4.07 4.26
C GLN A 104 19.57 2.78 5.05
N GLY A 105 18.74 2.85 6.10
CA GLY A 105 18.36 1.69 6.90
C GLY A 105 17.27 0.80 6.29
N ASP A 106 16.57 1.26 5.24
CA ASP A 106 15.33 0.65 4.74
C ASP A 106 15.46 0.33 3.23
N LEU A 107 16.46 -0.49 2.89
CA LEU A 107 16.87 -0.78 1.51
C LEU A 107 16.37 -2.14 1.02
N LEU A 108 15.82 -2.16 -0.19
CA LEU A 108 15.49 -3.39 -0.90
C LEU A 108 16.69 -3.92 -1.70
N PHE A 109 17.12 -5.14 -1.39
CA PHE A 109 18.14 -5.84 -2.17
C PHE A 109 17.49 -6.79 -3.18
N ILE A 110 17.78 -6.59 -4.47
CA ILE A 110 17.24 -7.43 -5.55
C ILE A 110 18.35 -8.30 -6.14
N LYS A 111 18.23 -9.61 -5.98
CA LYS A 111 19.10 -10.58 -6.66
C LYS A 111 18.52 -10.90 -8.04
N SER A 112 19.22 -10.49 -9.10
CA SER A 112 18.82 -10.79 -10.47
C SER A 112 19.93 -11.50 -11.24
N LYS A 113 19.55 -12.42 -12.13
CA LYS A 113 20.46 -13.03 -13.11
C LYS A 113 20.72 -12.13 -14.32
N ASN A 114 19.78 -11.21 -14.60
CA ASN A 114 19.82 -10.29 -15.73
C ASN A 114 19.95 -8.85 -15.24
N LYS A 115 20.41 -7.95 -16.11
CA LYS A 115 20.39 -6.51 -15.82
C LYS A 115 18.94 -6.05 -15.66
N LEU A 116 18.62 -5.50 -14.49
CA LEU A 116 17.31 -4.89 -14.25
C LEU A 116 17.29 -3.51 -14.90
N ASN A 117 16.25 -3.23 -15.68
CA ASN A 117 15.98 -1.89 -16.16
C ASN A 117 14.96 -1.23 -15.24
N LEU A 118 15.45 -0.56 -14.19
CA LEU A 118 14.63 0.17 -13.23
C LEU A 118 14.65 1.66 -13.61
N SER A 119 13.94 2.00 -14.68
CA SER A 119 13.87 3.38 -15.18
C SER A 119 12.80 4.22 -14.49
N PHE A 120 12.21 3.74 -13.39
CA PHE A 120 11.15 4.43 -12.64
C PHE A 120 11.41 4.35 -11.14
N ALA A 121 11.01 5.39 -10.41
CA ALA A 121 11.01 5.38 -8.96
C ALA A 121 9.88 4.46 -8.47
N PHE A 122 10.18 3.59 -7.51
CA PHE A 122 9.19 2.72 -6.88
C PHE A 122 9.43 2.64 -5.37
N CYS A 123 8.35 2.38 -4.65
CA CYS A 123 8.30 2.15 -3.21
C CYS A 123 7.85 0.71 -2.95
N ALA A 124 8.62 -0.02 -2.14
CA ALA A 124 8.20 -1.32 -1.67
C ALA A 124 7.08 -1.22 -0.63
N PRO A 125 5.96 -1.95 -0.80
CA PRO A 125 4.80 -1.83 0.10
C PRO A 125 5.17 -1.96 1.59
N MET A 126 4.74 -1.01 2.42
CA MET A 126 5.13 -0.96 3.85
C MET A 126 4.80 -2.23 4.64
N LEU A 127 3.66 -2.86 4.37
CA LEU A 127 3.23 -4.08 5.07
C LEU A 127 3.85 -5.36 4.45
N SER A 128 5.06 -5.24 3.90
CA SER A 128 5.84 -6.34 3.34
C SER A 128 7.31 -6.31 3.70
N HIS A 129 7.75 -5.34 4.51
CA HIS A 129 9.12 -5.23 4.98
C HIS A 129 9.41 -6.32 6.02
N ALA A 130 10.49 -7.07 5.84
CA ALA A 130 10.88 -8.19 6.70
C ALA A 130 12.31 -8.01 7.23
#